data_AF-A0A1E4CBS0-F1
#
_entry.id   AF-A0A1E4CBS0-F1
#
_cell.length_a   1.000
_cell.length_b   1.000
_cell.length_c   1.000
_cell.angle_alpha   90.00
_cell.angle_beta   90.00
_cell.angle_gamma   90.00
#
_symmetry.space_group_name_H-M   'P 1'
#
loop_
_entity.id
_entity.type
_entity.pdbx_description
1 polymer ?
#
loop_
_entity_poly.entity_id
_entity_poly.type
_entity_poly.pdbx_seq_one_letter_code
_entity_poly.pdbx_strand_id
1 'polypeptide(L)'
;MRNVQAPHGLGGQNGRVPHPEQPISRRAARAAVATPRARGAWMSKVSLRMRWTAFAIAFCAVAAIFAVSAFSLSGARGPGGAASVDTSNAAAAAVALPGGADATAAPATGLPVPAQTGAAARCDDPAVVTALAAGKDEDVVAAFGGGAAFRGAVVNGAAPCVDLGDPHRLWIVVDKRRPLNPLDVEPTELVAPADMQRTVDGRLQPAAAEALTALVAAAAQEGVGAIGLNSAYRSFASQTRTYNGYVNSLGRDAADQQSARPGFSEHQTGLATDVAACDSGCGAIESFGGTRQGAWASANAWRFGYIVRYESGYTDITGYEAEPWHLRYIGPELAKAYHDGGFHTLEDFFGLPAAPGY
;
A
#
# COMPACT_ATOMS: atom_id res chain seq x y z
N MET A 1 13.72 28.25 59.29
CA MET A 1 13.11 29.59 59.03
C MET A 1 13.83 30.13 57.79
N ARG A 2 13.29 30.30 56.57
CA ARG A 2 11.96 30.37 55.92
C ARG A 2 12.06 29.45 54.66
N ASN A 3 11.20 28.46 54.35
CA ASN A 3 9.83 28.50 53.81
C ASN A 3 9.66 29.55 52.69
N VAL A 4 9.19 29.34 51.45
CA VAL A 4 8.51 28.30 50.64
C VAL A 4 8.79 28.77 49.17
N GLN A 5 9.01 27.98 48.10
CA GLN A 5 8.00 27.28 47.30
C GLN A 5 8.70 26.61 46.10
N ALA A 6 8.44 25.32 45.90
CA ALA A 6 8.66 24.62 44.64
C ALA A 6 7.42 24.77 43.74
N PRO A 7 7.52 24.55 42.42
CA PRO A 7 6.37 24.09 41.65
C PRO A 7 6.53 22.61 41.26
N HIS A 8 5.67 21.77 41.84
CA HIS A 8 5.00 20.68 41.11
C HIS A 8 4.23 21.31 39.92
N GLY A 9 3.95 20.69 38.78
CA GLY A 9 4.09 19.33 38.27
C GLY A 9 3.13 19.18 37.08
N LEU A 10 3.24 18.03 36.40
CA LEU A 10 2.21 17.34 35.61
C LEU A 10 1.85 17.86 34.21
N GLY A 11 1.89 16.91 33.26
CA GLY A 11 0.90 16.84 32.19
C GLY A 11 1.48 16.83 30.79
N GLY A 12 1.99 15.68 30.33
CA GLY A 12 2.13 15.40 28.92
C GLY A 12 0.79 15.61 28.22
N GLN A 13 0.74 16.56 27.30
CA GLN A 13 -0.41 16.74 26.42
C GLN A 13 -0.33 15.67 25.33
N ASN A 14 -0.92 14.51 25.62
CA ASN A 14 -1.43 13.64 24.57
C ASN A 14 -2.40 14.47 23.72
N GLY A 15 -1.95 14.83 22.52
CA GLY A 15 -2.79 15.48 21.51
C GLY A 15 -4.02 14.63 21.27
N ARG A 16 -5.15 15.06 21.81
CA ARG A 16 -6.44 14.42 21.64
C ARG A 16 -6.81 14.56 20.16
N VAL A 17 -6.81 13.44 19.44
CA VAL A 17 -7.37 13.33 18.10
C VAL A 17 -8.78 13.96 18.13
N PRO A 18 -9.13 14.89 17.22
CA PRO A 18 -10.46 15.49 17.20
C PRO A 18 -11.51 14.39 17.01
N HIS A 19 -12.47 14.33 17.94
CA HIS A 19 -13.67 13.51 17.78
C HIS A 19 -14.46 13.98 16.55
N PRO A 20 -15.08 13.07 15.77
CA PRO A 20 -15.78 13.39 14.51
C PRO A 20 -17.07 14.23 14.68
N GLU A 21 -17.28 14.87 15.84
CA GLU A 21 -18.43 15.74 16.11
C GLU A 21 -18.08 17.24 16.19
N GLN A 22 -16.85 17.65 15.87
CA GLN A 22 -16.55 19.10 15.79
C GLN A 22 -17.10 19.69 14.48
N PRO A 23 -17.95 20.74 14.55
CA PRO A 23 -18.54 21.33 13.36
C PRO A 23 -17.47 22.00 12.50
N ILE A 24 -17.55 21.70 11.20
CA ILE A 24 -16.76 22.26 10.11
C ILE A 24 -16.58 23.77 10.29
N SER A 25 -15.34 24.28 10.20
CA SER A 25 -15.08 25.72 10.24
C SER A 25 -15.90 26.44 9.17
N ARG A 26 -16.40 27.65 9.47
CA ARG A 26 -17.26 28.44 8.55
C ARG A 26 -16.68 28.66 7.15
N ARG A 27 -15.36 28.45 6.97
CA ARG A 27 -14.67 28.55 5.69
C ARG A 27 -14.96 27.35 4.76
N ALA A 28 -15.02 26.13 5.30
CA ALA A 28 -15.28 24.91 4.52
C ALA A 28 -16.77 24.73 4.18
N ALA A 29 -17.69 25.24 5.01
CA ALA A 29 -19.13 25.24 4.69
C ALA A 29 -19.50 26.13 3.48
N ARG A 30 -18.70 27.17 3.21
CA ARG A 30 -18.96 28.12 2.09
C ARG A 30 -18.55 27.59 0.72
N ALA A 31 -17.65 26.62 0.65
CA ALA A 31 -17.26 25.98 -0.61
C ALA A 31 -18.28 24.93 -1.09
N ALA A 32 -19.15 24.42 -0.21
CA ALA A 32 -20.08 23.34 -0.52
C ALA A 32 -21.43 23.79 -1.13
N VAL A 33 -21.72 25.09 -1.21
CA VAL A 33 -23.06 25.62 -1.58
C VAL A 33 -23.10 26.28 -2.98
N ALA A 34 -22.00 26.27 -3.74
CA ALA A 34 -21.99 26.86 -5.08
C ALA A 34 -22.52 25.87 -6.14
N THR A 35 -23.85 25.81 -6.32
CA THR A 35 -24.48 25.20 -7.53
C THR A 35 -24.83 26.26 -8.57
N PRO A 36 -24.64 26.01 -9.88
CA PRO A 36 -24.94 26.97 -10.94
C PRO A 36 -26.44 27.06 -11.23
N ARG A 37 -26.92 28.28 -11.48
CA ARG A 37 -28.29 28.60 -11.89
C ARG A 37 -28.60 28.01 -13.28
N ALA A 38 -29.52 27.04 -13.34
CA ALA A 38 -30.17 26.62 -14.59
C ALA A 38 -31.56 27.28 -14.72
N ARG A 39 -31.84 27.80 -15.92
CA ARG A 39 -33.08 28.47 -16.30
C ARG A 39 -34.21 27.44 -16.48
N GLY A 40 -35.42 27.84 -16.09
CA GLY A 40 -36.57 26.96 -15.96
C GLY A 40 -37.18 26.46 -17.26
N ALA A 41 -37.83 25.31 -17.16
CA ALA A 41 -38.89 24.86 -18.05
C ALA A 41 -39.98 24.18 -17.21
N TRP A 42 -41.20 24.52 -17.57
CA TRP A 42 -42.49 24.25 -16.93
C TRP A 42 -42.99 22.86 -17.33
N MET A 43 -43.55 22.07 -16.39
CA MET A 43 -44.80 21.30 -16.59
C MET A 43 -45.21 20.44 -15.37
N SER A 44 -46.50 20.58 -15.04
CA SER A 44 -47.50 19.56 -14.69
C SER A 44 -47.31 18.61 -13.49
N LYS A 45 -48.20 18.80 -12.52
CA LYS A 45 -48.47 17.94 -11.36
C LYS A 45 -48.99 16.56 -11.81
N VAL A 46 -48.39 15.48 -11.32
CA VAL A 46 -49.04 14.17 -11.15
C VAL A 46 -48.65 13.63 -9.78
N SER A 47 -49.66 13.37 -8.96
CA SER A 47 -49.56 12.75 -7.65
C SER A 47 -49.50 11.24 -7.78
N LEU A 48 -48.51 10.57 -7.17
CA LEU A 48 -48.62 9.16 -6.82
C LEU A 48 -47.89 8.87 -5.51
N ARG A 49 -48.67 8.46 -4.50
CA ARG A 49 -48.19 7.85 -3.27
C ARG A 49 -47.70 6.45 -3.60
N MET A 50 -46.47 6.09 -3.20
CA MET A 50 -46.12 4.67 -3.05
C MET A 50 -45.02 4.48 -2.00
N ARG A 51 -45.25 3.46 -1.17
CA ARG A 51 -44.52 3.10 0.05
C ARG A 51 -43.21 2.41 -0.34
N TRP A 52 -42.09 2.83 0.23
CA TRP A 52 -40.80 2.15 0.11
C TRP A 52 -40.63 1.17 1.26
N THR A 53 -40.74 -0.12 0.97
CA THR A 53 -40.24 -1.20 1.82
C THR A 53 -39.74 -2.33 0.92
N ALA A 54 -38.42 -2.42 0.73
CA ALA A 54 -37.70 -3.66 0.45
C ALA A 54 -36.20 -3.32 0.38
N PHE A 55 -35.41 -3.88 1.29
CA PHE A 55 -34.31 -4.82 1.00
C PHE A 55 -33.43 -4.94 2.25
N ALA A 56 -33.69 -5.99 3.02
CA ALA A 56 -32.77 -6.54 3.97
C ALA A 56 -32.87 -8.07 3.88
N ILE A 57 -31.72 -8.73 4.03
CA ILE A 57 -31.51 -10.14 4.35
C ILE A 57 -31.45 -11.08 3.13
N ALA A 58 -30.21 -11.45 2.78
CA ALA A 58 -29.89 -12.77 2.28
C ALA A 58 -28.47 -13.15 2.71
N PHE A 59 -28.35 -14.01 3.73
CA PHE A 59 -27.36 -15.09 3.74
C PHE A 59 -27.85 -16.19 4.70
N CYS A 60 -28.31 -17.29 4.11
CA CYS A 60 -28.66 -18.52 4.82
C CYS A 60 -27.51 -19.51 4.72
N ALA A 61 -27.34 -20.23 5.83
CA ALA A 61 -26.35 -21.25 6.11
C ALA A 61 -26.44 -22.48 5.20
N VAL A 62 -25.30 -23.14 5.01
CA VAL A 62 -25.24 -24.56 4.64
C VAL A 62 -24.52 -25.30 5.75
N ALA A 63 -25.27 -26.15 6.45
CA ALA A 63 -24.78 -27.10 7.44
C ALA A 63 -24.48 -28.44 6.76
N ALA A 64 -23.34 -29.04 7.10
CA ALA A 64 -22.95 -30.39 6.68
C ALA A 64 -22.90 -31.31 7.90
N ILE A 65 -23.77 -32.32 7.95
CA ILE A 65 -23.63 -33.51 8.82
C ILE A 65 -24.26 -34.68 8.07
N PHE A 66 -23.48 -35.73 7.78
CA PHE A 66 -23.92 -37.12 7.92
C PHE A 66 -22.69 -38.03 8.07
N ALA A 67 -22.71 -38.85 9.12
CA ALA A 67 -21.69 -39.80 9.46
C ALA A 67 -22.32 -41.20 9.69
N VAL A 68 -21.62 -42.19 9.14
CA VAL A 68 -21.49 -43.61 9.56
C VAL A 68 -22.64 -44.60 9.29
N SER A 69 -22.27 -45.67 8.57
CA SER A 69 -22.56 -47.06 8.95
C SER A 69 -21.61 -48.02 8.23
N ALA A 70 -20.81 -48.76 9.01
CA ALA A 70 -20.03 -49.92 8.57
C ALA A 70 -20.72 -51.19 9.08
N PHE A 71 -20.82 -52.24 8.25
CA PHE A 71 -20.79 -53.64 8.70
C PHE A 71 -20.51 -54.60 7.53
N SER A 72 -19.70 -55.62 7.83
CA SER A 72 -19.02 -56.56 6.94
C SER A 72 -19.82 -57.87 6.69
N LEU A 73 -19.56 -58.61 5.60
CA LEU A 73 -18.78 -59.89 5.57
C LEU A 73 -19.00 -60.72 4.27
N SER A 74 -17.91 -61.36 3.81
CA SER A 74 -17.80 -62.60 3.01
C SER A 74 -18.29 -62.60 1.55
N GLY A 75 -17.60 -63.10 0.54
CA GLY A 75 -16.39 -63.92 0.41
C GLY A 75 -16.55 -64.80 -0.84
N ALA A 76 -15.64 -64.72 -1.81
CA ALA A 76 -15.49 -65.74 -2.85
C ALA A 76 -14.11 -65.64 -3.52
N ARG A 77 -13.48 -66.80 -3.67
CA ARG A 77 -12.11 -67.05 -4.13
C ARG A 77 -12.20 -67.75 -5.48
N GLY A 78 -11.37 -67.37 -6.46
CA GLY A 78 -11.29 -68.06 -7.74
C GLY A 78 -10.22 -67.46 -8.68
N PRO A 79 -9.26 -68.24 -9.20
CA PRO A 79 -8.01 -67.73 -9.78
C PRO A 79 -8.02 -67.66 -11.32
N GLY A 80 -7.09 -66.90 -11.90
CA GLY A 80 -6.74 -67.08 -13.31
C GLY A 80 -5.93 -65.96 -13.95
N GLY A 81 -4.71 -66.29 -14.38
CA GLY A 81 -4.24 -65.90 -15.72
C GLY A 81 -3.48 -64.58 -15.86
N ALA A 82 -2.15 -64.74 -15.96
CA ALA A 82 -1.14 -63.82 -16.50
C ALA A 82 -1.59 -62.86 -17.64
N ALA A 83 -1.04 -61.65 -17.62
CA ALA A 83 -0.21 -61.14 -18.72
C ALA A 83 0.51 -59.84 -18.30
N SER A 84 1.79 -59.82 -18.59
CA SER A 84 2.81 -58.80 -18.34
C SER A 84 2.61 -57.57 -19.24
N VAL A 85 2.88 -56.36 -18.71
CA VAL A 85 3.62 -55.32 -19.46
C VAL A 85 4.52 -54.58 -18.49
N ASP A 86 5.81 -54.73 -18.77
CA ASP A 86 6.98 -54.01 -18.28
C ASP A 86 6.96 -52.56 -18.80
N THR A 87 7.32 -51.59 -17.97
CA THR A 87 8.33 -50.59 -18.36
C THR A 87 8.82 -49.82 -17.14
N SER A 88 10.10 -50.07 -16.86
CA SER A 88 11.05 -49.34 -16.04
C SER A 88 11.02 -47.81 -16.14
N ASN A 89 11.21 -47.22 -14.96
CA ASN A 89 11.91 -45.98 -14.66
C ASN A 89 12.99 -45.57 -15.70
N ALA A 90 12.96 -44.33 -16.17
CA ALA A 90 14.12 -43.68 -16.79
C ALA A 90 14.12 -42.18 -16.49
N ALA A 91 15.30 -41.75 -16.03
CA ALA A 91 15.62 -40.44 -15.49
C ALA A 91 15.58 -39.31 -16.55
N ALA A 92 15.30 -38.10 -16.07
CA ALA A 92 15.38 -36.87 -16.82
C ALA A 92 16.80 -36.63 -17.36
N ALA A 93 16.94 -36.59 -18.68
CA ALA A 93 18.16 -36.23 -19.37
C ALA A 93 18.33 -34.70 -19.37
N ALA A 94 19.44 -34.24 -18.80
CA ALA A 94 19.96 -32.90 -18.95
C ALA A 94 20.47 -32.70 -20.39
N VAL A 95 20.07 -31.59 -21.02
CA VAL A 95 20.57 -31.18 -22.34
C VAL A 95 21.83 -30.34 -22.13
N ALA A 96 22.96 -30.86 -22.61
CA ALA A 96 24.24 -30.17 -22.71
C ALA A 96 24.26 -29.22 -23.92
N LEU A 97 24.85 -28.04 -23.75
CA LEU A 97 25.25 -27.13 -24.84
C LEU A 97 26.77 -27.25 -25.06
N PRO A 98 27.26 -27.19 -26.32
CA PRO A 98 28.66 -27.47 -26.63
C PRO A 98 29.57 -26.26 -26.39
N GLY A 99 30.80 -26.55 -25.96
CA GLY A 99 31.87 -25.58 -25.77
C GLY A 99 32.78 -25.42 -27.00
N GLY A 100 33.60 -24.36 -26.93
CA GLY A 100 34.67 -23.98 -27.85
C GLY A 100 34.60 -22.46 -28.12
N ALA A 101 35.65 -21.66 -28.09
CA ALA A 101 37.08 -21.89 -27.90
C ALA A 101 37.74 -20.53 -27.56
N ASP A 102 39.02 -20.59 -27.22
CA ASP A 102 39.92 -19.51 -26.80
C ASP A 102 39.83 -18.18 -27.57
N ALA A 103 39.86 -17.10 -26.81
CA ALA A 103 40.39 -15.81 -27.27
C ALA A 103 41.10 -15.11 -26.10
N THR A 104 42.43 -15.06 -26.19
CA THR A 104 43.32 -14.26 -25.36
C THR A 104 42.97 -12.78 -25.48
N ALA A 105 42.56 -12.14 -24.39
CA ALA A 105 42.45 -10.69 -24.27
C ALA A 105 43.26 -10.20 -23.04
N ALA A 106 44.15 -9.25 -23.31
CA ALA A 106 45.01 -8.57 -22.36
C ALA A 106 44.23 -7.88 -21.21
N PRO A 107 44.84 -7.60 -20.05
CA PRO A 107 44.13 -6.98 -18.95
C PRO A 107 43.83 -5.52 -19.30
N ALA A 108 42.56 -5.20 -19.51
CA ALA A 108 42.11 -3.82 -19.46
C ALA A 108 42.32 -3.32 -18.04
N THR A 109 43.25 -2.38 -17.88
CA THR A 109 43.44 -1.59 -16.67
C THR A 109 42.12 -0.92 -16.32
N GLY A 110 41.44 -1.47 -15.32
CA GLY A 110 40.25 -0.87 -14.74
C GLY A 110 40.58 0.53 -14.23
N LEU A 111 39.83 1.52 -14.71
CA LEU A 111 39.76 2.82 -14.07
C LEU A 111 39.33 2.60 -12.61
N PRO A 112 39.95 3.26 -11.63
CA PRO A 112 39.58 3.09 -10.24
C PRO A 112 38.13 3.56 -10.05
N VAL A 113 37.24 2.62 -9.74
CA VAL A 113 35.97 2.95 -9.09
C VAL A 113 36.35 3.57 -7.74
N PRO A 114 35.96 4.82 -7.44
CA PRO A 114 36.25 5.37 -6.13
C PRO A 114 35.53 4.51 -5.10
N ALA A 115 36.30 3.85 -4.23
CA ALA A 115 35.74 3.24 -3.04
C ALA A 115 35.10 4.38 -2.23
N GLN A 116 33.78 4.42 -2.19
CA GLN A 116 33.06 5.27 -1.23
C GLN A 116 33.22 4.63 0.15
N THR A 117 34.38 4.81 0.76
CA THR A 117 34.57 4.72 2.20
C THR A 117 34.34 6.11 2.81
N GLY A 118 33.25 6.77 2.41
CA GLY A 118 32.78 7.99 3.04
C GLY A 118 31.97 7.62 4.28
N ALA A 119 32.23 8.27 5.40
CA ALA A 119 31.32 8.20 6.55
C ALA A 119 29.91 8.57 6.07
N ALA A 120 28.89 7.80 6.46
CA ALA A 120 27.50 8.09 6.10
C ALA A 120 27.18 9.56 6.42
N ALA A 121 26.55 10.26 5.47
CA ALA A 121 26.20 11.66 5.64
C ALA A 121 25.34 11.86 6.90
N ARG A 122 25.43 13.06 7.46
CA ARG A 122 24.67 13.49 8.63
C ARG A 122 23.76 14.64 8.23
N CYS A 123 22.88 15.04 9.14
CA CYS A 123 21.95 16.14 8.91
C CYS A 123 22.60 17.51 8.66
N ASP A 124 23.86 17.70 9.05
CA ASP A 124 24.65 18.90 8.78
C ASP A 124 25.42 18.84 7.45
N ASP A 125 25.35 17.72 6.72
CA ASP A 125 25.94 17.60 5.40
C ASP A 125 25.27 18.59 4.42
N PRO A 126 26.04 19.45 3.72
CA PRO A 126 25.49 20.43 2.79
C PRO A 126 24.60 19.84 1.69
N ALA A 127 24.88 18.62 1.23
CA ALA A 127 24.06 17.93 0.24
C ALA A 127 22.69 17.54 0.84
N VAL A 128 22.68 16.99 2.07
CA VAL A 128 21.44 16.65 2.79
C VAL A 128 20.60 17.90 3.04
N VAL A 129 21.21 18.98 3.55
CA VAL A 129 20.52 20.25 3.82
C VAL A 129 19.91 20.84 2.54
N THR A 130 20.68 20.86 1.45
CA THR A 130 20.22 21.41 0.16
C THR A 130 19.09 20.57 -0.42
N ALA A 131 19.21 19.24 -0.40
CA ALA A 131 18.19 18.33 -0.90
C ALA A 131 16.88 18.41 -0.09
N LEU A 132 16.97 18.45 1.25
CA LEU A 132 15.81 18.63 2.12
C LEU A 132 15.10 19.96 1.84
N ALA A 133 15.83 21.06 1.71
CA ALA A 133 15.26 22.38 1.41
C ALA A 133 14.60 22.44 0.02
N ALA A 134 15.09 21.65 -0.93
CA ALA A 134 14.55 21.57 -2.28
C ALA A 134 13.42 20.53 -2.45
N GLY A 135 13.07 19.76 -1.42
CA GLY A 135 12.07 18.68 -1.52
C GLY A 135 12.55 17.49 -2.38
N LYS A 136 13.86 17.29 -2.52
CA LYS A 136 14.44 16.23 -3.34
C LYS A 136 14.76 15.00 -2.50
N ASP A 137 13.73 14.26 -2.15
CA ASP A 137 13.84 13.18 -1.17
C ASP A 137 14.78 12.03 -1.62
N GLU A 138 14.82 11.71 -2.92
CA GLU A 138 15.76 10.71 -3.45
C GLU A 138 17.22 11.17 -3.32
N ASP A 139 17.50 12.47 -3.51
CA ASP A 139 18.83 13.04 -3.29
C ASP A 139 19.23 12.97 -1.80
N VAL A 140 18.27 13.13 -0.88
CA VAL A 140 18.49 12.95 0.56
C VAL A 140 18.88 11.50 0.84
N VAL A 141 18.10 10.53 0.35
CA VAL A 141 18.38 9.10 0.55
C VAL A 141 19.75 8.72 -0.04
N ALA A 142 20.07 9.21 -1.24
CA ALA A 142 21.36 9.00 -1.87
C ALA A 142 22.52 9.62 -1.07
N ALA A 143 22.34 10.83 -0.52
CA ALA A 143 23.35 11.50 0.30
C ALA A 143 23.67 10.70 1.58
N PHE A 144 22.67 10.05 2.19
CA PHE A 144 22.89 9.14 3.32
C PHE A 144 23.60 7.82 2.93
N GLY A 145 23.86 7.57 1.65
CA GLY A 145 24.50 6.36 1.14
C GLY A 145 23.52 5.29 0.65
N GLY A 146 22.32 5.69 0.22
CA GLY A 146 21.28 4.81 -0.29
C GLY A 146 20.27 4.36 0.78
N GLY A 147 19.25 3.61 0.36
CA GLY A 147 18.07 3.33 1.21
C GLY A 147 18.38 2.61 2.53
N ALA A 148 19.31 1.65 2.52
CA ALA A 148 19.68 0.89 3.72
C ALA A 148 20.44 1.75 4.73
N ALA A 149 21.34 2.62 4.26
CA ALA A 149 22.10 3.53 5.12
C ALA A 149 21.21 4.65 5.67
N PHE A 150 20.33 5.21 4.85
CA PHE A 150 19.27 6.14 5.28
C PHE A 150 18.42 5.54 6.40
N ARG A 151 17.86 4.34 6.17
CA ARG A 151 17.07 3.62 7.17
C ARG A 151 17.86 3.41 8.46
N GLY A 152 19.12 2.95 8.34
CA GLY A 152 20.00 2.76 9.49
C GLY A 152 20.22 4.06 10.29
N ALA A 153 20.38 5.20 9.61
CA ALA A 153 20.54 6.48 10.27
C ALA A 153 19.24 6.93 10.98
N VAL A 154 18.07 6.71 10.36
CA VAL A 154 16.76 7.02 10.97
C VAL A 154 16.51 6.17 12.21
N VAL A 155 16.62 4.85 12.10
CA VAL A 155 16.31 3.90 13.20
C VAL A 155 17.25 4.11 14.40
N ASN A 156 18.52 4.44 14.15
CA ASN A 156 19.49 4.69 15.21
C ASN A 156 19.46 6.13 15.77
N GLY A 157 18.54 6.98 15.30
CA GLY A 157 18.44 8.39 15.72
C GLY A 157 19.60 9.27 15.24
N ALA A 158 20.40 8.82 14.28
CA ALA A 158 21.52 9.56 13.69
C ALA A 158 21.08 10.56 12.60
N ALA A 159 19.81 10.51 12.17
CA ALA A 159 19.22 11.44 11.20
C ALA A 159 18.04 12.25 11.77
N PRO A 160 18.24 13.10 12.81
CA PRO A 160 17.15 13.87 13.43
C PRO A 160 16.47 14.90 12.51
N CYS A 161 17.04 15.18 11.33
CA CYS A 161 16.45 16.01 10.29
C CYS A 161 15.40 15.29 9.43
N VAL A 162 15.32 13.95 9.54
CA VAL A 162 14.33 13.14 8.84
C VAL A 162 13.11 13.00 9.74
N ASP A 163 12.07 13.79 9.45
CA ASP A 163 10.77 13.66 10.09
C ASP A 163 9.91 12.65 9.32
N LEU A 164 9.58 11.52 9.95
CA LEU A 164 8.69 10.51 9.38
C LEU A 164 7.21 10.92 9.42
N GLY A 165 6.87 12.07 10.01
CA GLY A 165 5.53 12.66 10.01
C GLY A 165 5.34 13.82 9.01
N ASP A 166 6.38 14.23 8.29
CA ASP A 166 6.31 15.35 7.33
C ASP A 166 5.49 14.93 6.08
N PRO A 167 4.29 15.52 5.85
CA PRO A 167 3.39 15.12 4.76
C PRO A 167 3.92 15.46 3.36
N HIS A 168 5.04 16.17 3.28
CA HIS A 168 5.69 16.53 2.02
C HIS A 168 6.83 15.59 1.66
N ARG A 169 7.02 14.47 2.39
CA ARG A 169 8.12 13.53 2.18
C ARG A 169 7.68 12.16 1.70
N LEU A 170 8.49 11.54 0.84
CA LEU A 170 8.30 10.17 0.35
C LEU A 170 8.26 9.14 1.50
N TRP A 171 9.07 9.35 2.54
CA TRP A 171 9.22 8.45 3.68
C TRP A 171 8.19 8.63 4.78
N ILE A 172 7.17 9.48 4.60
CA ILE A 172 6.14 9.67 5.63
C ILE A 172 5.49 8.33 6.02
N VAL A 173 5.28 8.11 7.32
CA VAL A 173 4.48 6.99 7.83
C VAL A 173 3.17 7.54 8.35
N VAL A 174 2.08 7.22 7.65
CA VAL A 174 0.71 7.50 8.07
C VAL A 174 0.05 6.19 8.44
N ASP A 175 -0.47 6.11 9.67
CA ASP A 175 -1.17 4.94 10.19
C ASP A 175 -2.08 5.36 11.34
N LYS A 176 -2.73 4.41 12.03
CA LYS A 176 -3.72 4.68 13.09
C LYS A 176 -3.18 5.46 14.31
N ARG A 177 -1.87 5.50 14.52
CA ARG A 177 -1.20 6.26 15.59
C ARG A 177 -0.54 7.54 15.08
N ARG A 178 -0.33 7.66 13.77
CA ARG A 178 0.44 8.72 13.12
C ARG A 178 -0.43 9.42 12.07
N PRO A 179 -1.30 10.36 12.48
CA PRO A 179 -2.08 11.14 11.53
C PRO A 179 -1.22 12.12 10.75
N LEU A 180 -1.73 12.55 9.60
CA LEU A 180 -1.24 13.71 8.88
C LEU A 180 -1.34 14.97 9.75
N ASN A 181 -0.33 15.84 9.62
CA ASN A 181 -0.30 17.14 10.29
C ASN A 181 0.10 18.24 9.28
N PRO A 182 -0.80 19.16 8.92
CA PRO A 182 -2.20 19.25 9.35
C PRO A 182 -3.04 18.08 8.84
N LEU A 183 -4.15 17.77 9.54
CA LEU A 183 -5.02 16.62 9.21
C LEU A 183 -5.59 16.69 7.80
N ASP A 184 -5.80 17.89 7.27
CA ASP A 184 -6.38 18.17 5.95
C ASP A 184 -5.33 18.61 4.92
N VAL A 185 -4.04 18.32 5.15
CA VAL A 185 -2.97 18.59 4.18
C VAL A 185 -3.29 17.96 2.82
N GLU A 186 -3.01 18.70 1.76
CA GLU A 186 -3.14 18.24 0.38
C GLU A 186 -1.77 18.31 -0.34
N PRO A 187 -1.46 17.36 -1.23
CA PRO A 187 -0.26 17.43 -2.06
C PRO A 187 -0.30 18.67 -2.96
N THR A 188 0.87 19.27 -3.20
CA THR A 188 0.99 20.47 -4.03
C THR A 188 0.70 20.19 -5.51
N GLU A 189 1.05 18.99 -5.97
CA GLU A 189 0.88 18.58 -7.35
C GLU A 189 0.36 17.14 -7.42
N LEU A 190 -0.58 16.92 -8.34
CA LEU A 190 -1.18 15.63 -8.61
C LEU A 190 -1.41 15.47 -10.12
N VAL A 191 -0.88 14.39 -10.67
CA VAL A 191 -0.99 14.04 -12.08
C VAL A 191 -1.60 12.65 -12.22
N ALA A 192 -2.28 12.41 -13.33
CA ALA A 192 -2.79 11.09 -13.61
C ALA A 192 -1.69 10.24 -14.27
N PRO A 193 -1.53 8.97 -13.87
CA PRO A 193 -0.60 8.07 -14.54
C PRO A 193 -1.07 7.80 -15.97
N ALA A 194 -0.10 7.59 -16.86
CA ALA A 194 -0.30 7.36 -18.28
C ALA A 194 -0.43 5.86 -18.61
N ASP A 195 -0.98 5.59 -19.81
CA ASP A 195 -0.94 4.28 -20.48
C ASP A 195 -1.48 3.08 -19.70
N MET A 196 -2.55 3.31 -18.93
CA MET A 196 -3.23 2.26 -18.16
C MET A 196 -4.74 2.44 -18.16
N GLN A 197 -5.46 1.34 -17.91
CA GLN A 197 -6.88 1.42 -17.59
C GLN A 197 -7.06 2.05 -16.21
N ARG A 198 -8.09 2.89 -16.08
CA ARG A 198 -8.44 3.53 -14.81
C ARG A 198 -9.95 3.48 -14.61
N THR A 199 -10.39 2.96 -13.46
CA THR A 199 -11.83 2.93 -13.12
C THR A 199 -12.31 4.26 -12.53
N VAL A 200 -11.39 5.16 -12.17
CA VAL A 200 -11.61 6.51 -11.64
C VAL A 200 -10.65 7.53 -12.28
N ASP A 201 -10.89 8.83 -12.11
CA ASP A 201 -9.88 9.87 -12.43
C ASP A 201 -8.83 9.97 -11.31
N GLY A 202 -8.10 8.87 -11.11
CA GLY A 202 -7.09 8.77 -10.06
C GLY A 202 -5.84 9.59 -10.41
N ARG A 203 -5.36 10.34 -9.42
CA ARG A 203 -4.13 11.13 -9.52
C ARG A 203 -3.20 10.82 -8.36
N LEU A 204 -1.91 10.91 -8.61
CA LEU A 204 -0.83 10.65 -7.66
C LEU A 204 0.16 11.82 -7.73
N GLN A 205 1.05 11.91 -6.74
CA GLN A 205 2.21 12.78 -6.89
C GLN A 205 3.01 12.38 -8.14
N PRO A 206 3.68 13.31 -8.85
CA PRO A 206 4.34 13.03 -10.12
C PRO A 206 5.25 11.79 -10.13
N ALA A 207 6.14 11.65 -9.15
CA ALA A 207 7.05 10.50 -9.06
C ALA A 207 6.31 9.17 -8.89
N ALA A 208 5.26 9.13 -8.07
CA ALA A 208 4.42 7.95 -7.90
C ALA A 208 3.64 7.63 -9.19
N ALA A 209 3.09 8.64 -9.88
CA ALA A 209 2.38 8.43 -11.14
C ALA A 209 3.29 7.83 -12.24
N GLU A 210 4.50 8.39 -12.38
CA GLU A 210 5.52 7.89 -13.32
C GLU A 210 5.93 6.46 -12.98
N ALA A 211 6.21 6.19 -11.71
CA ALA A 211 6.55 4.85 -11.22
C ALA A 211 5.43 3.84 -11.46
N LEU A 212 4.16 4.21 -11.28
CA LEU A 212 3.04 3.32 -11.55
C LEU A 212 2.91 3.02 -13.05
N THR A 213 3.10 4.02 -13.91
CA THR A 213 3.15 3.82 -15.37
C THR A 213 4.26 2.84 -15.75
N ALA A 214 5.45 2.96 -15.16
CA ALA A 214 6.54 2.02 -15.40
C ALA A 214 6.22 0.59 -14.89
N LEU A 215 5.62 0.48 -13.70
CA LEU A 215 5.24 -0.81 -13.10
C LEU A 215 4.25 -1.57 -13.99
N VAL A 216 3.18 -0.91 -14.46
CA VAL A 216 2.17 -1.58 -15.29
C VAL A 216 2.72 -1.93 -16.68
N ALA A 217 3.61 -1.10 -17.23
CA ALA A 217 4.26 -1.37 -18.51
C ALA A 217 5.16 -2.62 -18.40
N ALA A 218 5.93 -2.74 -17.31
CA ALA A 218 6.75 -3.91 -17.06
C ALA A 218 5.91 -5.18 -16.87
N ALA A 219 4.82 -5.12 -16.10
CA ALA A 219 3.91 -6.26 -15.94
C ALA A 219 3.38 -6.76 -17.31
N ALA A 220 2.97 -5.83 -18.18
CA ALA A 220 2.49 -6.17 -19.52
C ALA A 220 3.61 -6.77 -20.40
N GLN A 221 4.80 -6.17 -20.39
CA GLN A 221 5.97 -6.63 -21.17
C GLN A 221 6.46 -8.01 -20.72
N GLU A 222 6.38 -8.31 -19.43
CA GLU A 222 6.72 -9.61 -18.85
C GLU A 222 5.60 -10.65 -19.03
N GLY A 223 4.53 -10.32 -19.76
CA GLY A 223 3.45 -11.24 -20.12
C GLY A 223 2.44 -11.51 -19.00
N VAL A 224 2.46 -10.73 -17.92
CA VAL A 224 1.61 -10.88 -16.72
C VAL A 224 0.20 -10.35 -16.95
N GLY A 225 -0.01 -9.50 -17.96
CA GLY A 225 -1.30 -8.92 -18.28
C GLY A 225 -1.46 -7.48 -17.80
N ALA A 226 -2.66 -6.95 -17.97
CA ALA A 226 -2.97 -5.55 -17.67
C ALA A 226 -3.25 -5.34 -16.18
N ILE A 227 -2.57 -4.37 -15.59
CA ILE A 227 -2.88 -3.79 -14.28
C ILE A 227 -3.48 -2.40 -14.53
N GLY A 228 -4.55 -2.07 -13.82
CA GLY A 228 -5.18 -0.76 -13.90
C GLY A 228 -5.37 -0.11 -12.54
N LEU A 229 -5.53 1.21 -12.56
CA LEU A 229 -5.75 2.02 -11.37
C LEU A 229 -7.22 1.96 -10.95
N ASN A 230 -7.46 1.65 -9.67
CA ASN A 230 -8.79 1.63 -9.06
C ASN A 230 -9.04 2.78 -8.07
N SER A 231 -8.03 3.13 -7.28
CA SER A 231 -8.07 4.28 -6.37
C SER A 231 -6.70 4.94 -6.29
N ALA A 232 -6.65 6.22 -5.93
CA ALA A 232 -5.41 7.00 -5.82
C ALA A 232 -5.62 8.12 -4.79
N TYR A 233 -5.14 9.34 -5.06
CA TYR A 233 -5.33 10.46 -4.15
C TYR A 233 -6.79 10.60 -3.68
N ARG A 234 -6.95 10.73 -2.37
CA ARG A 234 -8.24 10.97 -1.72
C ARG A 234 -8.11 12.08 -0.69
N SER A 235 -8.71 13.22 -0.96
CA SER A 235 -8.70 14.35 -0.02
C SER A 235 -9.35 13.98 1.32
N PHE A 236 -9.01 14.74 2.36
CA PHE A 236 -9.61 14.59 3.69
C PHE A 236 -11.14 14.56 3.66
N ALA A 237 -11.77 15.44 2.87
CA ALA A 237 -13.22 15.51 2.74
C ALA A 237 -13.80 14.27 2.04
N SER A 238 -13.11 13.71 1.04
CA SER A 238 -13.49 12.46 0.40
C SER A 238 -13.34 11.28 1.35
N GLN A 239 -12.22 11.18 2.08
CA GLN A 239 -12.01 10.15 3.10
C GLN A 239 -13.07 10.22 4.20
N THR A 240 -13.50 11.42 4.60
CA THR A 240 -14.61 11.62 5.55
C THR A 240 -15.90 10.98 5.06
N ARG A 241 -16.25 11.16 3.78
CA ARG A 241 -17.44 10.53 3.20
C ARG A 241 -17.29 9.02 3.12
N THR A 242 -16.13 8.52 2.67
CA THR A 242 -15.85 7.09 2.58
C THR A 242 -15.96 6.41 3.95
N TYR A 243 -15.26 6.93 4.95
CA TYR A 243 -15.26 6.36 6.31
C TYR A 243 -16.66 6.37 6.93
N ASN A 244 -17.41 7.48 6.80
CA ASN A 244 -18.79 7.53 7.29
C ASN A 244 -19.72 6.55 6.57
N GLY A 245 -19.44 6.25 5.29
CA GLY A 245 -20.12 5.19 4.55
C GLY A 245 -19.93 3.82 5.20
N TYR A 246 -18.68 3.45 5.53
CA TYR A 246 -18.36 2.21 6.24
C TYR A 246 -18.95 2.16 7.64
N VAL A 247 -18.90 3.26 8.41
CA VAL A 247 -19.51 3.31 9.75
C VAL A 247 -21.02 3.07 9.66
N ASN A 248 -21.69 3.65 8.67
CA ASN A 248 -23.13 3.49 8.51
C ASN A 248 -23.53 2.07 8.08
N SER A 249 -22.68 1.37 7.33
CA SER A 249 -22.98 0.02 6.83
C SER A 249 -22.53 -1.10 7.78
N LEU A 250 -21.39 -0.95 8.45
CA LEU A 250 -20.74 -2.00 9.22
C LEU A 250 -20.66 -1.72 10.74
N GLY A 251 -20.93 -0.48 11.15
CA GLY A 251 -20.59 0.00 12.49
C GLY A 251 -19.11 0.41 12.60
N ARG A 252 -18.78 1.11 13.68
CA ARG A 252 -17.47 1.76 13.83
C ARG A 252 -16.30 0.78 13.93
N ASP A 253 -16.43 -0.27 14.74
CA ASP A 253 -15.31 -1.17 15.00
C ASP A 253 -14.88 -1.94 13.74
N ALA A 254 -15.83 -2.34 12.90
CA ALA A 254 -15.56 -2.95 11.60
C ALA A 254 -15.04 -1.92 10.57
N ALA A 255 -15.58 -0.68 10.59
CA ALA A 255 -15.06 0.39 9.75
C ALA A 255 -13.60 0.75 10.06
N ASP A 256 -13.21 0.76 11.35
CA ASP A 256 -11.84 1.02 11.79
C ASP A 256 -10.84 -0.08 11.37
N GLN A 257 -11.31 -1.27 10.95
CA GLN A 257 -10.48 -2.35 10.39
C GLN A 257 -10.33 -2.23 8.87
N GLN A 258 -11.38 -1.76 8.17
CA GLN A 258 -11.42 -1.72 6.71
C GLN A 258 -11.05 -0.36 6.10
N SER A 259 -11.16 0.73 6.86
CA SER A 259 -10.96 2.08 6.32
C SER A 259 -10.29 2.99 7.33
N ALA A 260 -9.30 3.74 6.85
CA ALA A 260 -8.69 4.79 7.64
C ALA A 260 -9.68 5.89 8.02
N ARG A 261 -9.58 6.39 9.25
CA ARG A 261 -10.20 7.65 9.65
C ARG A 261 -9.65 8.82 8.81
N PRO A 262 -10.42 9.89 8.60
CA PRO A 262 -9.95 11.09 7.90
C PRO A 262 -8.67 11.64 8.54
N GLY A 263 -7.65 11.93 7.73
CA GLY A 263 -6.32 12.36 8.19
C GLY A 263 -5.38 11.20 8.57
N PHE A 264 -5.83 9.95 8.53
CA PHE A 264 -5.03 8.75 8.80
C PHE A 264 -4.87 7.85 7.55
N SER A 265 -5.26 8.35 6.37
CA SER A 265 -5.25 7.59 5.12
C SER A 265 -4.03 7.93 4.27
N GLU A 266 -3.24 6.93 3.89
CA GLU A 266 -2.10 7.13 2.99
C GLU A 266 -2.53 7.68 1.62
N HIS A 267 -3.75 7.40 1.15
CA HIS A 267 -4.27 8.00 -0.08
C HIS A 267 -4.26 9.53 -0.06
N GLN A 268 -4.37 10.16 1.11
CA GLN A 268 -4.34 11.62 1.20
C GLN A 268 -2.94 12.19 0.89
N THR A 269 -1.88 11.40 1.00
CA THR A 269 -0.52 11.82 0.59
C THR A 269 -0.35 11.87 -0.93
N GLY A 270 -1.23 11.21 -1.70
CA GLY A 270 -1.02 11.00 -3.14
C GLY A 270 0.11 10.03 -3.49
N LEU A 271 0.66 9.31 -2.50
CA LEU A 271 1.70 8.27 -2.67
C LEU A 271 1.12 6.84 -2.66
N ALA A 272 -0.16 6.68 -2.34
CA ALA A 272 -0.84 5.39 -2.30
C ALA A 272 -1.87 5.22 -3.44
N THR A 273 -1.94 4.02 -3.99
CA THR A 273 -2.88 3.64 -5.04
C THR A 273 -3.42 2.23 -4.81
N ASP A 274 -4.69 2.03 -5.14
CA ASP A 274 -5.30 0.71 -5.23
C ASP A 274 -5.33 0.29 -6.70
N VAL A 275 -4.90 -0.94 -7.00
CA VAL A 275 -4.85 -1.48 -8.36
C VAL A 275 -5.78 -2.68 -8.55
N ALA A 276 -6.10 -2.98 -9.81
CA ALA A 276 -6.91 -4.14 -10.19
C ALA A 276 -6.30 -4.85 -11.41
N ALA A 277 -6.65 -6.14 -11.58
CA ALA A 277 -6.35 -6.88 -12.80
C ALA A 277 -7.38 -6.50 -13.88
N CYS A 278 -6.90 -6.16 -15.09
CA CYS A 278 -7.72 -5.51 -16.11
C CYS A 278 -7.64 -6.16 -17.51
N ASP A 279 -7.31 -7.45 -17.58
CA ASP A 279 -7.19 -8.19 -18.87
C ASP A 279 -8.48 -8.17 -19.70
N SER A 280 -9.64 -8.26 -19.06
CA SER A 280 -10.97 -8.24 -19.70
C SER A 280 -11.85 -7.13 -19.13
N GLY A 281 -11.25 -5.94 -18.98
CA GLY A 281 -11.77 -4.89 -18.10
C GLY A 281 -11.36 -5.13 -16.65
N CYS A 282 -11.34 -4.06 -15.85
CA CYS A 282 -10.89 -4.14 -14.46
C CYS A 282 -11.88 -4.91 -13.59
N GLY A 283 -11.38 -5.97 -12.94
CA GLY A 283 -12.11 -6.74 -11.94
C GLY A 283 -12.25 -6.03 -10.59
N ALA A 284 -12.87 -6.72 -9.64
CA ALA A 284 -12.92 -6.29 -8.24
C ALA A 284 -11.49 -6.26 -7.64
N ILE A 285 -11.18 -5.22 -6.88
CA ILE A 285 -9.85 -5.05 -6.25
C ILE A 285 -9.56 -6.16 -5.23
N GLU A 286 -10.60 -6.64 -4.55
CA GLU A 286 -10.52 -7.69 -3.54
C GLU A 286 -10.01 -9.01 -4.13
N SER A 287 -10.25 -9.22 -5.42
CA SER A 287 -9.76 -10.40 -6.15
C SER A 287 -8.29 -10.27 -6.58
N PHE A 288 -7.69 -9.07 -6.53
CA PHE A 288 -6.39 -8.79 -7.13
C PHE A 288 -5.28 -9.72 -6.63
N GLY A 289 -5.22 -9.98 -5.32
CA GLY A 289 -4.20 -10.86 -4.72
C GLY A 289 -4.25 -12.31 -5.22
N GLY A 290 -5.41 -12.77 -5.71
CA GLY A 290 -5.58 -14.09 -6.31
C GLY A 290 -5.23 -14.16 -7.80
N THR A 291 -4.77 -13.07 -8.40
CA THR A 291 -4.44 -13.00 -9.82
C THR A 291 -2.93 -13.12 -10.08
N ARG A 292 -2.56 -13.43 -11.32
CA ARG A 292 -1.15 -13.40 -11.76
C ARG A 292 -0.55 -11.99 -11.63
N GLN A 293 -1.35 -10.95 -11.84
CA GLN A 293 -0.96 -9.55 -11.64
C GLN A 293 -0.66 -9.25 -10.18
N GLY A 294 -1.50 -9.69 -9.25
CA GLY A 294 -1.28 -9.51 -7.81
C GLY A 294 -0.03 -10.23 -7.32
N ALA A 295 0.16 -11.49 -7.73
CA ALA A 295 1.36 -12.26 -7.41
C ALA A 295 2.64 -11.59 -7.94
N TRP A 296 2.61 -11.09 -9.19
CA TRP A 296 3.74 -10.38 -9.76
C TRP A 296 4.00 -9.05 -9.07
N ALA A 297 2.97 -8.26 -8.78
CA ALA A 297 3.10 -6.98 -8.09
C ALA A 297 3.71 -7.16 -6.70
N SER A 298 3.25 -8.15 -5.92
CA SER A 298 3.84 -8.48 -4.62
C SER A 298 5.34 -8.79 -4.70
N ALA A 299 5.79 -9.48 -5.75
CA ALA A 299 7.20 -9.82 -5.93
C ALA A 299 8.06 -8.72 -6.59
N ASN A 300 7.45 -7.76 -7.31
CA ASN A 300 8.17 -6.86 -8.23
C ASN A 300 7.91 -5.37 -8.01
N ALA A 301 6.89 -4.97 -7.27
CA ALA A 301 6.54 -3.55 -7.09
C ALA A 301 7.71 -2.71 -6.57
N TRP A 302 8.58 -3.31 -5.74
CA TRP A 302 9.76 -2.66 -5.17
C TRP A 302 10.75 -2.16 -6.23
N ARG A 303 10.81 -2.83 -7.40
CA ARG A 303 11.66 -2.41 -8.54
C ARG A 303 11.30 -1.00 -9.04
N PHE A 304 10.08 -0.55 -8.75
CA PHE A 304 9.52 0.72 -9.17
C PHE A 304 9.28 1.67 -7.99
N GLY A 305 9.82 1.38 -6.80
CA GLY A 305 9.63 2.24 -5.63
C GLY A 305 8.32 2.03 -4.86
N TYR A 306 7.57 0.98 -5.19
CA TYR A 306 6.32 0.63 -4.50
C TYR A 306 6.49 -0.56 -3.55
N ILE A 307 5.72 -0.58 -2.47
CA ILE A 307 5.54 -1.76 -1.61
C ILE A 307 4.06 -2.14 -1.56
N VAL A 308 3.76 -3.40 -1.28
CA VAL A 308 2.42 -3.79 -0.82
C VAL A 308 2.33 -3.37 0.65
N ARG A 309 1.47 -2.40 0.96
CA ARG A 309 1.47 -1.74 2.28
C ARG A 309 0.94 -2.62 3.41
N TYR A 310 -0.05 -3.45 3.10
CA TYR A 310 -0.79 -4.27 4.05
C TYR A 310 -0.73 -5.74 3.62
N GLU A 311 0.36 -6.41 3.99
CA GLU A 311 0.56 -7.83 3.71
C GLU A 311 -0.20 -8.73 4.71
N SER A 312 -0.52 -9.95 4.26
CA SER A 312 -1.16 -10.96 5.12
C SER A 312 -0.25 -11.35 6.29
N GLY A 313 -0.83 -11.47 7.49
CA GLY A 313 -0.10 -11.84 8.71
C GLY A 313 0.44 -10.66 9.52
N TYR A 314 0.24 -9.41 9.07
CA TYR A 314 0.79 -8.22 9.71
C TYR A 314 -0.26 -7.25 10.27
N THR A 315 -1.53 -7.66 10.37
CA THR A 315 -2.63 -6.86 10.92
C THR A 315 -2.36 -6.38 12.36
N ASP A 316 -1.68 -7.18 13.19
CA ASP A 316 -1.33 -6.78 14.57
C ASP A 316 -0.31 -5.63 14.62
N ILE A 317 0.39 -5.37 13.50
CA ILE A 317 1.36 -4.27 13.36
C ILE A 317 0.71 -3.07 12.68
N THR A 318 0.10 -3.26 11.51
CA THR A 318 -0.43 -2.14 10.69
C THR A 318 -1.83 -1.69 11.13
N GLY A 319 -2.59 -2.60 11.75
CA GLY A 319 -4.00 -2.45 12.09
C GLY A 319 -4.96 -2.67 10.92
N TYR A 320 -4.49 -2.93 9.71
CA TYR A 320 -5.34 -3.15 8.55
C TYR A 320 -5.33 -4.63 8.15
N GLU A 321 -6.48 -5.11 7.67
CA GLU A 321 -6.56 -6.40 7.00
C GLU A 321 -5.67 -6.42 5.75
N ALA A 322 -5.37 -7.62 5.25
CA ALA A 322 -4.53 -7.76 4.07
C ALA A 322 -5.19 -7.09 2.85
N GLU A 323 -4.46 -6.16 2.22
CA GLU A 323 -4.89 -5.43 1.02
C GLU A 323 -3.84 -5.59 -0.09
N PRO A 324 -3.79 -6.73 -0.77
CA PRO A 324 -2.79 -6.99 -1.82
C PRO A 324 -2.86 -6.03 -3.01
N TRP A 325 -3.94 -5.26 -3.13
CA TRP A 325 -4.12 -4.21 -4.14
C TRP A 325 -3.53 -2.85 -3.73
N HIS A 326 -3.24 -2.63 -2.44
CA HIS A 326 -2.83 -1.34 -1.92
C HIS A 326 -1.32 -1.16 -2.01
N LEU A 327 -0.89 -0.36 -2.99
CA LEU A 327 0.51 -0.07 -3.24
C LEU A 327 0.88 1.31 -2.68
N ARG A 328 1.94 1.35 -1.87
CA ARG A 328 2.51 2.57 -1.29
C ARG A 328 3.85 2.91 -1.93
N TYR A 329 3.96 4.08 -2.55
CA TYR A 329 5.22 4.59 -3.11
C TYR A 329 6.10 5.17 -1.99
N ILE A 330 7.35 4.74 -1.93
CA ILE A 330 8.39 5.25 -1.03
C ILE A 330 9.69 5.59 -1.76
N GLY A 331 9.70 5.53 -3.10
CA GLY A 331 10.90 5.73 -3.91
C GLY A 331 11.74 4.45 -4.08
N PRO A 332 12.52 4.35 -5.17
CA PRO A 332 13.22 3.13 -5.57
C PRO A 332 14.25 2.65 -4.55
N GLU A 333 15.05 3.55 -3.99
CA GLU A 333 16.09 3.21 -3.02
C GLU A 333 15.51 2.68 -1.70
N LEU A 334 14.45 3.31 -1.18
CA LEU A 334 13.80 2.84 0.05
C LEU A 334 13.04 1.53 -0.20
N ALA A 335 12.33 1.38 -1.32
CA ALA A 335 11.65 0.13 -1.65
C ALA A 335 12.62 -1.03 -1.86
N LYS A 336 13.79 -0.77 -2.45
CA LYS A 336 14.87 -1.76 -2.54
C LYS A 336 15.38 -2.15 -1.16
N ALA A 337 15.67 -1.19 -0.28
CA ALA A 337 16.11 -1.48 1.08
C ALA A 337 15.06 -2.22 1.91
N TYR A 338 13.78 -1.90 1.70
CA TYR A 338 12.64 -2.59 2.30
C TYR A 338 12.59 -4.06 1.85
N HIS A 339 12.67 -4.31 0.54
CA HIS A 339 12.67 -5.65 -0.04
C HIS A 339 13.89 -6.47 0.38
N ASP A 340 15.10 -5.95 0.19
CA ASP A 340 16.35 -6.67 0.49
C ASP A 340 16.53 -6.94 1.99
N GLY A 341 15.94 -6.08 2.83
CA GLY A 341 15.92 -6.24 4.28
C GLY A 341 14.87 -7.23 4.79
N GLY A 342 14.00 -7.74 3.92
CA GLY A 342 12.91 -8.66 4.30
C GLY A 342 11.86 -8.00 5.21
N PHE A 343 11.60 -6.72 5.01
CA PHE A 343 10.56 -6.01 5.76
C PHE A 343 9.19 -6.25 5.13
N HIS A 344 8.16 -6.25 5.98
CA HIS A 344 6.77 -6.47 5.58
C HIS A 344 5.82 -5.37 6.07
N THR A 345 6.33 -4.41 6.84
CA THR A 345 5.61 -3.21 7.26
C THR A 345 6.53 -1.99 7.26
N LEU A 346 5.98 -0.79 7.01
CA LEU A 346 6.74 0.46 7.16
C LEU A 346 7.11 0.72 8.62
N GLU A 347 6.27 0.23 9.53
CA GLU A 347 6.48 0.30 10.96
C GLU A 347 7.79 -0.41 11.35
N ASP A 348 7.96 -1.68 10.97
CA ASP A 348 9.20 -2.42 11.23
C ASP A 348 10.39 -1.86 10.43
N PHE A 349 10.15 -1.43 9.19
CA PHE A 349 11.17 -0.84 8.35
C PHE A 349 11.80 0.39 9.02
N PHE A 350 10.99 1.27 9.61
CA PHE A 350 11.48 2.47 10.31
C PHE A 350 11.66 2.30 11.83
N GLY A 351 11.51 1.09 12.37
CA GLY A 351 11.67 0.83 13.80
C GLY A 351 10.61 1.54 14.66
N LEU A 352 9.42 1.74 14.11
CA LEU A 352 8.29 2.40 14.74
C LEU A 352 7.43 1.41 15.53
N PRO A 353 6.81 1.84 16.65
CA PRO A 353 5.80 1.02 17.32
C PRO A 353 4.62 0.64 16.42
N ALA A 354 4.13 -0.58 16.58
CA ALA A 354 2.90 -1.07 15.96
C ALA A 354 1.70 -0.12 16.20
N ALA A 355 0.80 -0.06 15.21
CA ALA A 355 -0.39 0.77 15.18
C ALA A 355 -1.69 -0.04 14.94
N PRO A 356 -1.98 -1.11 15.71
CA PRO A 356 -3.15 -1.97 15.46
C PRO A 356 -4.51 -1.23 15.60
N GLY A 357 -4.52 -0.11 16.34
CA GLY A 357 -5.73 0.65 16.62
C GLY A 357 -5.45 2.13 16.86
N TYR A 358 -6.55 2.90 16.94
CA TYR A 358 -6.57 4.33 17.25
C TYR A 358 -6.41 4.64 18.74
#